data_AF-A0A3B8KV80-F1
#
_entry.id   AF-A0A3B8KV80-F1
#
_cell.length_a   1.000
_cell.length_b   1.000
_cell.length_c   1.000
_cell.angle_alpha   90.00
_cell.angle_beta   90.00
_cell.angle_gamma   90.00
#
_symmetry.space_group_name_H-M   'P 1'
#
loop_
_entity.id
_entity.type
_entity.pdbx_description
1 polymer ?
#
loop_
_entity_poly.entity_id
_entity_poly.type
_entity_poly.pdbx_seq_one_letter_code
_entity_poly.pdbx_strand_id
1 'polypeptide(L)'
;EFRGPFEPIATSAPGVEISEHLPLLAQQAHHLAVIRSLGHFRRGTGDHHAGYYYNLTGRAPDNSFRQLLNARTPRKTDWPFIGSVVGQQMPPHPYLPQAVSLPLKPGAPQYTRPGQFAANLGIIHDPVYV
;
A
#
# COMPACT_ATOMS: atom_id res chain seq x y z
N GLU A 1 -19.05 0.55 -26.72
CA GLU A 1 -17.96 0.81 -25.75
C GLU A 1 -16.65 0.56 -26.47
N PHE A 2 -15.71 1.52 -26.48
CA PHE A 2 -14.39 1.35 -27.11
C PHE A 2 -13.38 1.05 -25.99
N ARG A 3 -12.85 -0.19 -25.95
CA ARG A 3 -11.99 -0.70 -24.86
C ARG A 3 -10.50 -0.47 -25.11
N GLY A 4 -10.16 0.40 -26.07
CA GLY A 4 -8.81 0.56 -26.60
C GLY A 4 -8.57 -0.36 -27.81
N PRO A 5 -7.35 -0.32 -28.39
CA PRO A 5 -6.99 -1.12 -29.56
C PRO A 5 -6.58 -2.57 -29.23
N PHE A 6 -6.61 -2.95 -27.95
CA PHE A 6 -6.10 -4.23 -27.45
C PHE A 6 -7.21 -5.27 -27.33
N GLU A 7 -6.91 -6.48 -27.76
CA GLU A 7 -7.83 -7.62 -27.77
C GLU A 7 -7.74 -8.45 -26.47
N PRO A 8 -8.88 -8.84 -25.87
CA PRO A 8 -8.87 -9.74 -24.74
C PRO A 8 -8.45 -11.16 -25.18
N ILE A 9 -7.69 -11.85 -24.32
CA ILE A 9 -7.42 -13.28 -24.43
C ILE A 9 -7.97 -14.02 -23.22
N ALA A 10 -8.42 -15.25 -23.46
CA ALA A 10 -8.79 -16.17 -22.38
C ALA A 10 -7.57 -16.47 -21.50
N THR A 11 -7.82 -16.68 -20.21
CA THR A 11 -6.78 -17.06 -19.25
C THR A 11 -6.99 -18.48 -18.72
N SER A 12 -6.04 -18.97 -17.93
CA SER A 12 -6.17 -20.25 -17.21
C SER A 12 -7.29 -20.26 -16.15
N ALA A 13 -7.82 -19.11 -15.76
CA ALA A 13 -8.99 -18.99 -14.88
C ALA A 13 -10.27 -18.82 -15.72
N PRO A 14 -11.29 -19.70 -15.57
CA PRO A 14 -12.55 -19.61 -16.31
C PRO A 14 -13.24 -18.25 -16.14
N GLY A 15 -13.63 -17.62 -17.25
CA GLY A 15 -14.34 -16.34 -17.26
C GLY A 15 -13.48 -15.11 -16.92
N VAL A 16 -12.16 -15.28 -16.83
CA VAL A 16 -11.21 -14.17 -16.69
C VAL A 16 -10.50 -13.96 -18.02
N GLU A 17 -10.55 -12.73 -18.50
CA GLU A 17 -9.85 -12.26 -19.70
C GLU A 17 -8.91 -11.12 -19.34
N ILE A 18 -7.75 -11.07 -19.98
CA ILE A 18 -6.77 -9.98 -19.88
C ILE A 18 -6.25 -9.63 -21.28
N SER A 19 -5.47 -8.56 -21.42
CA SER A 19 -4.90 -8.18 -22.74
C SER A 19 -3.98 -9.26 -23.30
N GLU A 20 -4.06 -9.43 -24.63
CA GLU A 20 -3.17 -10.24 -25.46
C GLU A 20 -1.68 -9.98 -25.24
N HIS A 21 -1.30 -8.81 -24.71
CA HIS A 21 0.08 -8.46 -24.38
C HIS A 21 0.59 -9.03 -23.05
N LEU A 22 -0.26 -9.75 -22.28
CA LEU A 22 0.11 -10.37 -21.01
C LEU A 22 -0.02 -11.91 -21.03
N PRO A 23 0.52 -12.62 -22.05
CA PRO A 23 0.26 -14.05 -22.22
C PRO A 23 0.81 -14.91 -21.07
N LEU A 24 1.95 -14.52 -20.48
CA LEU A 24 2.51 -15.23 -19.33
C LEU A 24 1.67 -15.02 -18.05
N LEU A 25 1.03 -13.86 -17.89
CA LEU A 25 0.10 -13.62 -16.78
C LEU A 25 -1.19 -14.43 -16.98
N ALA A 26 -1.68 -14.54 -18.21
CA ALA A 26 -2.88 -15.32 -18.55
C ALA A 26 -2.71 -16.80 -18.15
N GLN A 27 -1.52 -17.37 -18.37
CA GLN A 27 -1.19 -18.73 -17.96
C GLN A 27 -1.21 -18.93 -16.43
N GLN A 28 -1.00 -17.87 -15.65
CA GLN A 28 -0.96 -17.92 -14.18
C GLN A 28 -2.28 -17.49 -13.52
N ALA A 29 -3.30 -17.10 -14.29
CA ALA A 29 -4.55 -16.55 -13.76
C ALA A 29 -5.29 -17.45 -12.74
N HIS A 30 -5.17 -18.78 -12.83
CA HIS A 30 -5.72 -19.72 -11.85
C HIS A 30 -5.09 -19.62 -10.44
N HIS A 31 -3.98 -18.91 -10.30
CA HIS A 31 -3.36 -18.56 -9.01
C HIS A 31 -3.71 -17.15 -8.52
N LEU A 32 -4.46 -16.37 -9.30
CA LEU A 32 -4.72 -14.96 -9.02
C LEU A 32 -6.09 -14.76 -8.36
N ALA A 33 -6.13 -13.82 -7.41
CA ALA A 33 -7.36 -13.20 -6.96
C ALA A 33 -7.54 -11.85 -7.68
N VAL A 34 -8.58 -11.74 -8.51
CA VAL A 34 -8.85 -10.51 -9.28
C VAL A 34 -9.73 -9.55 -8.46
N ILE A 35 -9.15 -8.42 -8.05
CA ILE A 35 -9.88 -7.31 -7.41
C ILE A 35 -10.22 -6.29 -8.49
N ARG A 36 -11.51 -6.18 -8.87
CA ARG A 36 -11.96 -5.30 -9.96
C ARG A 36 -12.07 -3.82 -9.58
N SER A 37 -12.21 -3.53 -8.29
CA SER A 37 -12.25 -2.15 -7.80
C SER A 37 -11.73 -2.08 -6.37
N LEU A 38 -11.02 -0.99 -6.09
CA LEU A 38 -10.61 -0.59 -4.75
C LEU A 38 -10.93 0.90 -4.62
N GLY A 39 -11.43 1.29 -3.46
CA GLY A 39 -11.77 2.68 -3.20
C GLY A 39 -11.60 3.03 -1.74
N HIS A 40 -11.60 4.33 -1.46
CA HIS A 40 -11.44 4.86 -0.11
C HIS A 40 -12.78 5.30 0.50
N PHE A 41 -13.92 4.77 0.06
CA PHE A 41 -15.27 5.06 0.60
C PHE A 41 -15.55 6.55 0.87
N ARG A 42 -15.16 7.44 -0.05
CA ARG A 42 -15.23 8.93 0.10
C ARG A 42 -14.42 9.53 1.27
N ARG A 43 -13.53 8.75 1.90
CA ARG A 43 -12.60 9.17 2.96
C ARG A 43 -11.26 9.67 2.43
N GLY A 44 -10.92 9.32 1.19
CA GLY A 44 -9.76 9.87 0.50
C GLY A 44 -9.95 11.34 0.17
N THR A 45 -8.84 12.07 0.14
CA THR A 45 -8.82 13.53 -0.08
C THR A 45 -8.52 13.91 -1.53
N GLY A 46 -8.33 12.95 -2.43
CA GLY A 46 -7.88 13.19 -3.81
C GLY A 46 -6.39 13.56 -3.93
N ASP A 47 -5.67 13.59 -2.82
CA ASP A 47 -4.24 13.90 -2.75
C ASP A 47 -3.40 12.61 -2.63
N HIS A 48 -2.30 12.53 -3.38
CA HIS A 48 -1.43 11.37 -3.38
C HIS A 48 -0.75 11.14 -2.02
N HIS A 49 -0.42 12.20 -1.29
CA HIS A 49 0.28 12.11 0.00
C HIS A 49 -0.62 11.51 1.09
N ALA A 50 -1.85 12.00 1.16
CA ALA A 50 -2.90 11.50 2.03
C ALA A 50 -3.38 10.10 1.60
N GLY A 51 -3.45 9.83 0.29
CA GLY A 51 -3.75 8.51 -0.25
C GLY A 51 -2.70 7.47 0.17
N TYR A 52 -1.41 7.83 0.14
CA TYR A 52 -0.33 6.98 0.61
C TYR A 52 -0.53 6.57 2.08
N TYR A 53 -0.84 7.54 2.96
CA TYR A 53 -1.15 7.27 4.35
C TYR A 53 -2.35 6.33 4.53
N TYR A 54 -3.45 6.57 3.79
CA TYR A 54 -4.65 5.74 3.88
C TYR A 54 -4.38 4.29 3.48
N ASN A 55 -3.63 4.07 2.39
CA ASN A 55 -3.33 2.73 1.91
C ASN A 55 -2.45 1.94 2.88
N LEU A 56 -1.51 2.61 3.58
CA LEU A 56 -0.61 1.93 4.50
C LEU A 56 -1.17 1.74 5.91
N THR A 57 -2.11 2.58 6.34
CA THR A 57 -2.68 2.54 7.70
C THR A 57 -4.12 2.05 7.76
N GLY A 58 -4.85 2.07 6.63
CA GLY A 58 -6.30 1.85 6.57
C GLY A 58 -7.13 2.96 7.20
N ARG A 59 -6.52 4.10 7.57
CA ARG A 59 -7.15 5.15 8.36
C ARG A 59 -7.31 6.43 7.56
N ALA A 60 -8.47 7.07 7.71
CA ALA A 60 -8.77 8.35 7.08
C ALA A 60 -7.73 9.40 7.52
N PRO A 61 -7.09 10.11 6.59
CA PRO A 61 -6.18 11.21 6.91
C PRO A 61 -6.90 12.30 7.70
N ASP A 62 -6.26 12.83 8.73
CA ASP A 62 -6.80 13.95 9.49
C ASP A 62 -6.74 15.27 8.69
N ASN A 63 -7.29 16.35 9.26
CA ASN A 63 -7.31 17.66 8.60
C ASN A 63 -5.90 18.24 8.34
N SER A 64 -4.85 17.77 9.02
CA SER A 64 -3.49 18.27 8.80
C SER A 64 -2.95 17.91 7.42
N PHE A 65 -3.41 16.81 6.81
CA PHE A 65 -3.04 16.47 5.43
C PHE A 65 -3.58 17.48 4.42
N ARG A 66 -4.77 18.04 4.65
CA ARG A 66 -5.32 19.10 3.78
C ARG A 66 -4.65 20.45 4.00
N GLN A 67 -4.28 20.76 5.25
CA GLN A 67 -3.68 22.05 5.61
C GLN A 67 -2.21 22.14 5.19
N LEU A 68 -1.46 21.06 5.36
CA LEU A 68 0.00 21.04 5.12
C LEU A 68 0.35 20.42 3.77
N LEU A 69 -0.58 19.70 3.12
CA LEU A 69 -0.35 19.01 1.85
C LEU A 69 0.94 18.17 1.93
N ASN A 70 1.85 18.38 0.98
CA ASN A 70 3.13 17.66 0.91
C ASN A 70 4.12 18.00 2.04
N ALA A 71 3.88 19.06 2.81
CA ALA A 71 4.67 19.38 4.01
C ALA A 71 4.24 18.57 5.25
N ARG A 72 3.16 17.76 5.17
CA ARG A 72 2.78 16.88 6.27
C ARG A 72 3.78 15.74 6.44
N THR A 73 4.62 15.91 7.45
CA THR A 73 5.66 14.96 7.85
C THR A 73 5.18 13.99 8.94
N PRO A 74 5.67 12.74 9.04
CA PRO A 74 5.22 11.72 10.00
C PRO A 74 5.19 12.21 11.44
N ARG A 75 4.18 11.77 12.20
CA ARG A 75 4.03 12.08 13.63
C ARG A 75 3.95 10.81 14.45
N LYS A 76 4.42 10.89 15.71
CA LYS A 76 4.29 9.79 16.67
C LYS A 76 2.84 9.43 16.98
N THR A 77 1.90 10.35 16.78
CA THR A 77 0.47 10.14 16.97
C THR A 77 -0.25 9.60 15.74
N ASP A 78 0.46 9.36 14.64
CA ASP A 78 -0.11 8.74 13.46
C ASP A 78 -0.56 7.31 13.74
N TRP A 79 -1.51 6.83 12.93
CA TRP A 79 -1.87 5.42 12.89
C TRP A 79 -0.69 4.59 12.36
N PRO A 80 -0.53 3.36 12.88
CA PRO A 80 0.60 2.53 12.53
C PRO A 80 0.46 1.98 11.11
N PHE A 81 1.60 1.77 10.46
CA PHE A 81 1.69 0.95 9.25
C PHE A 81 1.10 -0.43 9.52
N ILE A 82 0.25 -0.92 8.61
CA ILE A 82 -0.39 -2.24 8.73
C ILE A 82 0.63 -3.37 8.90
N GLY A 83 1.79 -3.30 8.24
CA GLY A 83 2.85 -4.28 8.40
C GLY A 83 3.48 -4.28 9.80
N SER A 84 3.59 -3.12 10.46
CA SER A 84 4.03 -3.03 11.86
C SER A 84 3.01 -3.64 12.82
N VAL A 85 1.70 -3.44 12.56
CA VAL A 85 0.64 -4.06 13.36
C VAL A 85 0.68 -5.58 13.22
N VAL A 86 0.75 -6.09 11.98
CA VAL A 86 0.88 -7.53 11.73
C VAL A 86 2.14 -8.08 12.42
N GLY A 87 3.28 -7.42 12.24
CA GLY A 87 4.54 -7.83 12.87
C GLY A 87 4.49 -7.89 14.39
N GLN A 88 3.77 -6.98 15.05
CA GLN A 88 3.56 -7.01 16.51
C GLN A 88 2.69 -8.20 16.94
N GLN A 89 1.68 -8.57 16.15
CA GLN A 89 0.77 -9.67 16.50
C GLN A 89 1.35 -11.06 16.21
N MET A 90 2.44 -11.13 15.45
CA MET A 90 3.14 -12.36 15.12
C MET A 90 4.16 -12.74 16.20
N PRO A 91 4.43 -14.04 16.43
CA PRO A 91 5.57 -14.47 17.23
C PRO A 91 6.88 -13.83 16.71
N PRO A 92 7.79 -13.38 17.59
CA PRO A 92 9.06 -12.82 17.18
C PRO A 92 9.88 -13.80 16.33
N HIS A 93 10.36 -13.34 15.18
CA HIS A 93 11.30 -14.12 14.39
C HIS A 93 12.67 -14.18 15.10
N PRO A 94 13.34 -15.34 15.18
CA PRO A 94 14.57 -15.49 15.95
C PRO A 94 15.75 -14.65 15.43
N TYR A 95 15.75 -14.28 14.14
CA TYR A 95 16.90 -13.66 13.47
C TYR A 95 16.58 -12.43 12.60
N LEU A 96 15.31 -12.09 12.41
CA LEU A 96 14.90 -11.07 11.44
C LEU A 96 13.95 -10.07 12.09
N PRO A 97 13.92 -8.81 11.62
CA PRO A 97 12.88 -7.87 12.01
C PRO A 97 11.49 -8.38 11.63
N GLN A 98 10.48 -8.04 12.43
CA GLN A 98 9.08 -8.42 12.15
C GLN A 98 8.50 -7.70 10.92
N ALA A 99 9.07 -6.56 10.53
CA ALA A 99 8.69 -5.81 9.35
C ALA A 99 9.92 -5.25 8.65
N VAL A 100 9.99 -5.44 7.33
CA VAL A 100 11.05 -4.93 6.47
C VAL A 100 10.41 -4.20 5.28
N SER A 101 10.98 -3.05 4.90
CA SER A 101 10.56 -2.29 3.72
C SER A 101 11.69 -2.28 2.69
N LEU A 102 11.38 -2.79 1.49
CA LEU A 102 12.28 -2.91 0.34
C LEU A 102 11.68 -2.18 -0.88
N PRO A 103 12.50 -1.71 -1.83
CA PRO A 103 13.96 -1.68 -1.82
C PRO A 103 14.55 -0.39 -1.22
N LEU A 104 13.70 0.53 -0.75
CA LEU A 104 14.12 1.80 -0.17
C LEU A 104 13.01 2.38 0.71
N LYS A 105 13.39 3.37 1.52
CA LYS A 105 12.46 4.21 2.29
C LYS A 105 11.76 5.23 1.39
N PRO A 106 10.43 5.17 1.19
CA PRO A 106 9.74 6.10 0.30
C PRO A 106 9.75 7.56 0.80
N GLY A 107 10.18 8.47 -0.06
CA GLY A 107 10.23 9.92 0.18
C GLY A 107 11.63 10.42 0.52
N ALA A 108 11.95 11.64 0.10
CA ALA A 108 13.19 12.32 0.49
C ALA A 108 13.14 12.73 1.97
N PRO A 109 14.27 12.92 2.68
CA PRO A 109 14.27 13.27 4.10
C PRO A 109 13.32 14.43 4.46
N GLN A 110 13.35 15.50 3.67
CA GLN A 110 12.51 16.69 3.82
C GLN A 110 11.02 16.47 3.48
N TYR A 111 10.69 15.38 2.80
CA TYR A 111 9.33 14.98 2.38
C TYR A 111 9.04 13.53 2.76
N THR A 112 9.55 13.09 3.93
CA THR A 112 9.29 11.73 4.41
C THR A 112 7.79 11.54 4.48
N ARG A 113 7.26 10.47 3.88
CA ARG A 113 5.81 10.28 3.79
C ARG A 113 5.23 9.66 5.08
N PRO A 114 4.13 10.15 5.65
CA PRO A 114 3.43 9.51 6.75
C PRO A 114 2.89 8.11 6.40
N GLY A 115 2.64 7.28 7.42
CA GLY A 115 1.98 5.98 7.28
C GLY A 115 2.89 4.78 7.04
N GLN A 116 4.19 5.01 6.82
CA GLN A 116 5.20 3.95 6.65
C GLN A 116 5.89 3.51 7.96
N PHE A 117 5.50 4.07 9.11
CA PHE A 117 6.13 3.79 10.41
C PHE A 117 5.13 3.17 11.38
N ALA A 118 5.64 2.61 12.47
CA ALA A 118 4.81 2.06 13.54
C ALA A 118 4.13 3.17 14.37
N ALA A 119 4.66 4.40 14.32
CA ALA A 119 4.03 5.60 14.89
C ALA A 119 3.57 5.39 16.34
N ASN A 120 2.26 5.42 16.62
CA ASN A 120 1.73 5.29 17.98
C ASN A 120 1.94 3.91 18.62
N LEU A 121 2.35 2.91 17.83
CA LEU A 121 2.73 1.58 18.30
C LEU A 121 4.09 1.59 19.02
N GLY A 122 4.92 2.59 18.72
CA GLY A 122 6.25 2.74 19.27
C GLY A 122 7.36 2.30 18.31
N ILE A 123 8.51 2.97 18.43
CA ILE A 123 9.65 2.85 17.50
C ILE A 123 10.24 1.43 17.44
N ILE A 124 10.05 0.62 18.48
CA ILE A 124 10.52 -0.77 18.51
C ILE A 124 9.81 -1.65 17.45
N HIS A 125 8.68 -1.19 16.92
CA HIS A 125 7.91 -1.87 15.88
C HIS A 125 8.08 -1.21 14.50
N ASP A 126 8.93 -0.19 14.37
CA ASP A 126 9.19 0.44 13.08
C ASP A 126 9.77 -0.59 12.10
N PRO A 127 9.35 -0.55 10.82
CA PRO A 127 9.94 -1.43 9.83
C PRO A 127 11.41 -1.06 9.63
N VAL A 128 12.24 -2.07 9.44
CA VAL A 128 13.63 -1.88 9.01
C VAL A 128 13.63 -1.58 7.51
N TYR A 129 14.32 -0.52 7.12
CA TYR A 129 14.52 -0.15 5.72
C TYR A 129 15.88 -0.67 5.27
N VAL A 130 15.89 -1.40 4.16
CA VAL A 130 17.11 -1.90 3.50
C VAL A 130 17.21 -1.26 2.12
#